data_AF-A0A2E6ZTX0-F1
#
_entry.id   AF-A0A2E6ZTX0-F1
#
_cell.length_a   1.000
_cell.length_b   1.000
_cell.length_c   1.000
_cell.angle_alpha   90.00
_cell.angle_beta   90.00
_cell.angle_gamma   90.00
#
_symmetry.space_group_name_H-M   'P 1'
#
loop_
_entity.id
_entity.type
_entity.pdbx_description
1 polymer ?
#
loop_
_entity_poly.entity_id
_entity_poly.type
_entity_poly.pdbx_seq_one_letter_code
_entity_poly.pdbx_strand_id
1 'polypeptide(L)'
;FFATITTHAPFVPTPPFQPDWARVLSDEPYDAADLDAAWSAWPNWLDLGPSYLTAMDYAFANVGGYLRLRADRELVMVLVGDHQPPALVSGEAATWAVPVHVIADRPAVLDRLVTRHGFAEGLVPSNGVVAQMDTLLPILLDAFGDPVP
;
A
#
# COMPACT_ATOMS: atom_id res chain seq x y z
N PHE A 1 -2.67 15.43 14.72
CA PHE A 1 -1.92 14.16 14.88
C PHE A 1 -2.28 13.23 13.72
N PHE A 2 -1.29 12.78 12.93
CA PHE A 2 -1.46 11.80 11.85
C PHE A 2 -0.27 10.82 11.80
N ALA A 3 0.28 10.43 12.95
CA ALA A 3 1.16 9.28 12.99
C ALA A 3 0.28 8.03 13.12
N THR A 4 0.53 7.03 12.27
CA THR A 4 -0.05 5.67 12.32
C THR A 4 -1.57 5.50 12.10
N ILE A 5 -2.30 6.50 11.55
CA ILE A 5 -3.78 6.42 11.35
C ILE A 5 -4.19 6.13 9.88
N THR A 6 -3.24 5.86 8.96
CA THR A 6 -3.60 5.62 7.55
C THR A 6 -4.40 4.32 7.40
N THR A 7 -3.75 3.16 7.31
CA THR A 7 -4.41 1.86 7.15
C THR A 7 -4.82 1.25 8.50
N HIS A 8 -4.68 1.99 9.61
CA HIS A 8 -5.01 1.53 10.95
C HIS A 8 -6.25 2.25 11.48
N ALA A 9 -7.07 1.53 12.24
CA ALA A 9 -8.29 2.09 12.81
C ALA A 9 -7.98 3.32 13.69
N PRO A 10 -8.83 4.37 13.66
CA PRO A 10 -10.17 4.38 13.10
C PRO A 10 -10.25 4.87 11.63
N PHE A 11 -9.13 4.93 10.89
CA PHE A 11 -9.02 5.39 9.49
C PHE A 11 -9.38 6.86 9.22
N VAL A 12 -9.84 7.59 10.25
CA VAL A 12 -10.08 9.03 10.20
C VAL A 12 -9.50 9.72 11.43
N PRO A 13 -9.14 11.01 11.34
CA PRO A 13 -9.08 11.78 10.10
C PRO A 13 -7.97 11.24 9.18
N THR A 14 -8.22 11.25 7.87
CA THR A 14 -7.21 10.96 6.84
C THR A 14 -6.68 12.31 6.34
N PRO A 15 -5.35 12.52 6.25
CA PRO A 15 -4.81 13.76 5.70
C PRO A 15 -5.27 14.00 4.25
N PRO A 16 -5.40 15.26 3.79
CA PRO A 16 -5.53 15.54 2.38
C PRO A 16 -4.31 14.99 1.61
N PHE A 17 -4.50 14.45 0.42
CA PHE A 17 -3.37 14.10 -0.43
C PHE A 17 -2.70 15.39 -0.97
N GLN A 18 -1.39 15.53 -0.77
CA GLN A 18 -0.61 16.67 -1.29
C GLN A 18 0.30 16.21 -2.45
N PRO A 19 -0.02 16.57 -3.71
CA PRO A 19 0.81 16.18 -4.86
C PRO A 19 2.11 16.99 -4.99
N ASP A 20 2.22 18.16 -4.35
CA ASP A 20 3.47 18.93 -4.30
C ASP A 20 4.36 18.44 -3.14
N TRP A 21 5.29 17.55 -3.48
CA TRP A 21 6.23 16.95 -2.55
C TRP A 21 7.16 17.95 -1.84
N ALA A 22 7.44 19.12 -2.46
CA ALA A 22 8.22 20.14 -1.78
C ALA A 22 7.38 20.85 -0.72
N ARG A 23 6.10 21.09 -1.01
CA ARG A 23 5.15 21.65 -0.05
C ARG A 23 4.88 20.73 1.14
N VAL A 24 4.86 19.40 0.95
CA VAL A 24 4.73 18.42 2.06
C VAL A 24 5.76 18.65 3.17
N LEU A 25 6.95 19.14 2.82
CA LEU A 25 8.05 19.38 3.76
C LEU A 25 8.09 20.81 4.33
N SER A 26 7.10 21.64 3.98
CA SER A 26 6.96 23.00 4.50
C SER A 26 6.17 23.03 5.80
N ASP A 27 6.11 24.19 6.45
CA ASP A 27 5.31 24.43 7.65
C ASP A 27 3.79 24.41 7.37
N GLU A 28 3.39 24.62 6.10
CA GLU A 28 1.99 24.66 5.66
C GLU A 28 1.74 23.67 4.50
N PRO A 29 1.79 22.35 4.78
CA PRO A 29 1.75 21.32 3.75
C PRO A 29 0.39 21.17 3.07
N TYR A 30 -0.69 21.72 3.64
CA TYR A 30 -2.06 21.56 3.16
C TYR A 30 -2.82 22.89 3.21
N ASP A 31 -3.86 23.01 2.39
CA ASP A 31 -4.76 24.16 2.45
C ASP A 31 -5.65 24.07 3.70
N ALA A 32 -5.94 25.21 4.33
CA ALA A 32 -6.68 25.26 5.59
C ALA A 32 -8.08 24.64 5.48
N ALA A 33 -8.77 24.84 4.35
CA ALA A 33 -10.09 24.27 4.11
C ALA A 33 -10.07 22.73 4.04
N ASP A 34 -9.02 22.14 3.44
CA ASP A 34 -8.89 20.69 3.35
C ASP A 34 -8.53 20.08 4.71
N LEU A 35 -7.72 20.78 5.49
CA LEU A 35 -7.43 20.40 6.87
C LEU A 35 -8.69 20.45 7.74
N ASP A 36 -9.48 21.51 7.67
CA ASP A 36 -10.72 21.64 8.43
C ASP A 36 -11.72 20.54 8.05
N ALA A 37 -11.82 20.21 6.76
CA ALA A 37 -12.65 19.11 6.27
C ALA A 37 -12.18 17.76 6.83
N ALA A 38 -10.87 17.48 6.77
CA ALA A 38 -10.29 16.27 7.34
C ALA A 38 -10.52 16.18 8.86
N TRP A 39 -10.27 17.25 9.60
CA TRP A 39 -10.46 17.31 11.06
C TRP A 39 -11.91 17.19 11.51
N SER A 40 -12.85 17.55 10.64
CA SER A 40 -14.28 17.42 10.91
C SER A 40 -14.80 15.98 10.73
N ALA A 41 -13.99 15.08 10.15
CA ALA A 41 -14.36 13.69 9.95
C ALA A 41 -14.34 12.92 11.28
N TRP A 42 -15.43 12.21 11.56
CA TRP A 42 -15.57 11.32 12.71
C TRP A 42 -15.87 9.89 12.26
N PRO A 43 -15.29 8.88 12.92
CA PRO A 43 -15.53 7.50 12.53
C PRO A 43 -16.97 7.10 12.86
N ASN A 44 -17.61 6.42 11.91
CA ASN A 44 -18.83 5.69 12.20
C ASN A 44 -18.45 4.33 12.81
N TRP A 45 -18.52 4.23 14.14
CA TRP A 45 -18.15 3.01 14.89
C TRP A 45 -19.01 1.78 14.58
N LEU A 46 -20.13 1.95 13.87
CA LEU A 46 -20.98 0.84 13.42
C LEU A 46 -20.73 0.46 11.96
N ASP A 47 -20.00 1.28 11.20
CA ASP A 47 -19.64 1.05 9.81
C ASP A 47 -18.34 1.78 9.47
N LEU A 48 -17.22 1.08 9.66
CA LEU A 48 -15.89 1.62 9.36
C LEU A 48 -15.52 1.48 7.87
N GLY A 49 -16.32 0.81 7.05
CA GLY A 49 -16.03 0.52 5.65
C GLY A 49 -15.71 1.77 4.82
N PRO A 50 -16.56 2.81 4.84
CA PRO A 50 -16.31 4.06 4.10
C PRO A 50 -15.02 4.79 4.53
N SER A 51 -14.73 4.81 5.84
CA SER A 51 -13.52 5.44 6.37
C SER A 51 -12.27 4.66 5.97
N TYR A 52 -12.34 3.32 6.01
CA TYR A 52 -11.26 2.45 5.52
C TYR A 52 -10.96 2.69 4.04
N LEU A 53 -12.00 2.75 3.18
CA LEU A 53 -11.81 3.03 1.75
C LEU A 53 -11.16 4.39 1.50
N THR A 54 -11.58 5.43 2.23
CA THR A 54 -10.96 6.76 2.14
C THR A 54 -9.46 6.71 2.49
N ALA A 55 -9.11 5.97 3.54
CA ALA A 55 -7.71 5.84 3.93
C ALA A 55 -6.88 4.97 2.97
N MET A 56 -7.49 3.96 2.33
CA MET A 56 -6.88 3.20 1.23
C MET A 56 -6.62 4.08 0.01
N ASP A 57 -7.59 4.89 -0.40
CA ASP A 57 -7.44 5.82 -1.52
C ASP A 57 -6.30 6.80 -1.27
N TYR A 58 -6.20 7.35 -0.06
CA TYR A 58 -5.07 8.19 0.35
C TYR A 58 -3.74 7.42 0.30
N ALA A 59 -3.68 6.20 0.82
CA ALA A 59 -2.45 5.40 0.81
C ALA A 59 -1.98 5.10 -0.63
N PHE A 60 -2.91 4.71 -1.52
CA PHE A 60 -2.59 4.44 -2.92
C PHE A 60 -2.25 5.71 -3.70
N ALA A 61 -2.88 6.85 -3.42
CA ALA A 61 -2.49 8.14 -4.00
C ALA A 61 -1.05 8.51 -3.62
N ASN A 62 -0.64 8.28 -2.38
CA ASN A 62 0.74 8.50 -1.94
C ASN A 62 1.73 7.55 -2.63
N VAL A 63 1.42 6.25 -2.71
CA VAL A 63 2.28 5.26 -3.41
C VAL A 63 2.42 5.63 -4.88
N GLY A 64 1.31 5.90 -5.57
CA GLY A 64 1.32 6.29 -6.99
C GLY A 64 2.03 7.62 -7.24
N GLY A 65 1.82 8.61 -6.35
CA GLY A 65 2.52 9.89 -6.38
C GLY A 65 4.03 9.73 -6.20
N TYR A 66 4.47 8.85 -5.30
CA TYR A 66 5.89 8.60 -5.06
C TYR A 66 6.54 7.89 -6.25
N LEU A 67 5.88 6.89 -6.81
CA LEU A 67 6.34 6.21 -8.04
C LEU A 67 6.49 7.21 -9.19
N ARG A 68 5.55 8.16 -9.34
CA ARG A 68 5.65 9.22 -10.35
C ARG A 68 6.78 10.20 -10.06
N LEU A 69 6.99 10.58 -8.79
CA LEU A 69 8.10 11.44 -8.36
C LEU A 69 9.46 10.79 -8.67
N ARG A 70 9.56 9.47 -8.51
CA ARG A 70 10.80 8.69 -8.67
C ARG A 70 10.90 7.95 -10.00
N ALA A 71 10.09 8.34 -10.99
CA ALA A 71 10.10 7.72 -12.32
C ALA A 71 11.45 7.86 -13.04
N ASP A 72 12.34 8.72 -12.54
CA ASP A 72 13.71 8.92 -13.01
C ASP A 72 14.71 7.86 -12.49
N ARG A 73 14.30 6.98 -11.56
CA ARG A 73 15.18 6.03 -10.88
C ARG A 73 14.85 4.59 -11.23
N GLU A 74 15.88 3.78 -11.41
CA GLU A 74 15.74 2.33 -11.28
C GLU A 74 15.37 2.02 -9.83
N LEU A 75 14.17 1.47 -9.62
CA LEU A 75 13.66 1.15 -8.30
C LEU A 75 13.03 -0.24 -8.29
N VAL A 76 13.04 -0.85 -7.11
CA VAL A 76 12.15 -1.95 -6.77
C VAL A 76 11.42 -1.56 -5.49
N MET A 77 10.10 -1.51 -5.57
CA MET A 77 9.21 -1.27 -4.45
C MET A 77 8.47 -2.56 -4.14
N VAL A 78 8.56 -3.01 -2.89
CA VAL A 78 7.75 -4.12 -2.38
C VAL A 78 6.68 -3.52 -1.48
N LEU A 79 5.42 -3.62 -1.87
CA LEU A 79 4.26 -3.20 -1.09
C LEU A 79 3.64 -4.43 -0.44
N VAL A 80 3.60 -4.46 0.89
CA VAL A 80 3.19 -5.62 1.69
C VAL A 80 2.10 -5.19 2.66
N GLY A 81 0.99 -5.91 2.68
CA GLY A 81 0.04 -5.83 3.79
C GLY A 81 0.57 -6.58 5.01
N ASP A 82 0.42 -6.04 6.21
CA ASP A 82 0.83 -6.69 7.45
C ASP A 82 -0.29 -7.57 8.03
N HIS A 83 -1.54 -7.08 8.02
CA HIS A 83 -2.73 -7.82 8.42
C HIS A 83 -4.04 -7.22 7.82
N GLN A 84 -5.15 -7.96 7.91
CA GLN A 84 -6.49 -7.49 7.52
C GLN A 84 -7.00 -6.36 8.44
N PRO A 85 -7.85 -5.42 7.97
CA PRO A 85 -8.50 -4.48 8.88
C PRO A 85 -9.40 -5.21 9.90
N PRO A 86 -9.92 -4.53 10.94
CA PRO A 86 -10.83 -5.15 11.89
C PRO A 86 -12.02 -5.83 11.20
N ALA A 87 -12.59 -6.86 11.82
CA ALA A 87 -13.73 -7.62 11.27
C ALA A 87 -14.96 -6.75 10.96
N LEU A 88 -15.07 -5.55 11.53
CA LEU A 88 -16.11 -4.56 11.18
C LEU A 88 -15.96 -4.03 9.73
N VAL A 89 -14.79 -4.18 9.12
CA VAL A 89 -14.52 -3.87 7.71
C VAL A 89 -14.47 -5.14 6.88
N SER A 90 -13.64 -6.12 7.26
CA SER A 90 -13.37 -7.30 6.43
C SER A 90 -14.39 -8.43 6.60
N GLY A 91 -15.22 -8.38 7.64
CA GLY A 91 -16.04 -9.50 8.09
C GLY A 91 -15.26 -10.48 8.98
N GLU A 92 -15.98 -11.23 9.79
CA GLU A 92 -15.43 -12.23 10.74
C GLU A 92 -14.74 -13.41 10.03
N ALA A 93 -15.24 -13.79 8.85
CA ALA A 93 -14.73 -14.90 8.06
C ALA A 93 -13.61 -14.50 7.08
N ALA A 94 -13.05 -13.29 7.21
CA ALA A 94 -11.96 -12.83 6.35
C ALA A 94 -10.74 -13.76 6.45
N THR A 95 -10.10 -14.00 5.30
CA THR A 95 -8.83 -14.73 5.28
C THR A 95 -7.73 -13.89 5.92
N TRP A 96 -6.70 -14.54 6.45
CA TRP A 96 -5.47 -13.89 6.93
C TRP A 96 -4.47 -13.58 5.81
N ALA A 97 -4.86 -13.81 4.54
CA ALA A 97 -4.04 -13.50 3.40
C ALA A 97 -3.93 -11.98 3.21
N VAL A 98 -2.72 -11.52 2.89
CA VAL A 98 -2.40 -10.12 2.61
C VAL A 98 -1.76 -10.04 1.22
N PRO A 99 -2.03 -8.97 0.45
CA PRO A 99 -1.41 -8.80 -0.85
C PRO A 99 0.07 -8.44 -0.71
N VAL A 100 0.87 -8.92 -1.67
CA VAL A 100 2.24 -8.48 -1.90
C VAL A 100 2.35 -8.05 -3.35
N HIS A 101 2.67 -6.78 -3.58
CA HIS A 101 2.97 -6.26 -4.92
C HIS A 101 4.46 -5.94 -5.02
N VAL A 102 5.06 -6.31 -6.15
CA VAL A 102 6.42 -5.89 -6.50
C VAL A 102 6.32 -5.00 -7.73
N ILE A 103 6.77 -3.75 -7.61
CA ILE A 103 6.75 -2.74 -8.66
C ILE A 103 8.21 -2.43 -8.97
N ALA A 104 8.64 -2.70 -10.20
CA ALA A 104 10.06 -2.61 -10.57
C ALA A 104 10.27 -2.23 -12.04
N ASP A 105 11.35 -1.50 -12.31
CA ASP A 105 11.91 -1.33 -13.66
C ASP A 105 13.01 -2.38 -13.93
N ARG A 106 12.74 -3.64 -13.56
CA ARG A 106 13.68 -4.76 -13.67
C ARG A 106 12.97 -6.01 -14.20
N PRO A 107 12.81 -6.15 -15.53
CA PRO A 107 12.07 -7.26 -16.13
C PRO A 107 12.52 -8.64 -15.64
N ALA A 108 13.84 -8.85 -15.50
CA ALA A 108 14.36 -10.14 -15.00
C ALA A 108 13.93 -10.50 -13.56
N VAL A 109 13.68 -9.50 -12.70
CA VAL A 109 13.16 -9.74 -11.34
C VAL A 109 11.68 -10.11 -11.42
N LEU A 110 10.89 -9.38 -12.20
CA LEU A 110 9.46 -9.63 -12.39
C LEU A 110 9.22 -10.99 -13.05
N ASP A 111 9.96 -11.32 -14.11
CA ASP A 111 9.89 -12.62 -14.80
C ASP A 111 10.15 -13.77 -13.83
N ARG A 112 11.14 -13.67 -12.93
CA ARG A 112 11.41 -14.71 -11.93
C ARG A 112 10.28 -14.85 -10.91
N LEU A 113 9.71 -13.74 -10.44
CA LEU A 113 8.57 -13.78 -9.53
C LEU A 113 7.37 -14.49 -10.17
N VAL A 114 7.07 -14.19 -11.44
CA VAL A 114 5.96 -14.81 -12.17
C VAL A 114 6.24 -16.29 -12.47
N THR A 115 7.41 -16.60 -13.04
CA THR A 115 7.71 -17.95 -13.56
C THR A 115 8.08 -18.95 -12.46
N ARG A 116 8.59 -18.50 -11.30
CA ARG A 116 9.08 -19.39 -10.23
C ARG A 116 8.27 -19.33 -8.94
N HIS A 117 7.66 -18.18 -8.63
CA HIS A 117 7.06 -17.92 -7.31
C HIS A 117 5.56 -17.65 -7.35
N GLY A 118 4.92 -17.80 -8.52
CA GLY A 118 3.46 -17.74 -8.65
C GLY A 118 2.86 -16.34 -8.59
N PHE A 119 3.67 -15.29 -8.70
CA PHE A 119 3.15 -13.92 -8.85
C PHE A 119 2.36 -13.81 -10.16
N ALA A 120 1.37 -12.92 -10.16
CA ALA A 120 0.59 -12.56 -11.34
C ALA A 120 0.85 -11.10 -11.72
N GLU A 121 0.78 -10.81 -13.02
CA GLU A 121 0.82 -9.43 -13.50
C GLU A 121 -0.46 -8.66 -13.13
N GLY A 122 -0.31 -7.37 -12.90
CA GLY A 122 -1.42 -6.46 -12.59
C GLY A 122 -1.57 -6.12 -11.12
N LEU A 123 -2.58 -5.30 -10.82
CA LEU A 123 -2.83 -4.75 -9.48
C LEU A 123 -3.88 -5.53 -8.69
N VAL A 124 -4.64 -6.41 -9.35
CA VAL A 124 -5.69 -7.21 -8.71
C VAL A 124 -5.18 -8.64 -8.58
N PRO A 125 -4.98 -9.17 -7.36
CA PRO A 125 -4.58 -10.55 -7.16
C PRO A 125 -5.59 -11.50 -7.81
N SER A 126 -5.19 -12.19 -8.87
CA SER A 126 -6.02 -13.19 -9.57
C SER A 126 -5.79 -14.62 -9.09
N ASN A 127 -4.66 -14.85 -8.41
CA ASN A 127 -4.28 -16.14 -7.85
C ASN A 127 -4.72 -16.24 -6.39
N GLY A 128 -4.91 -17.47 -5.90
CA GLY A 128 -5.08 -17.73 -4.47
C GLY A 128 -3.80 -17.45 -3.66
N VAL A 129 -3.76 -17.89 -2.41
CA VAL A 129 -2.55 -17.80 -1.59
C VAL A 129 -1.42 -18.64 -2.21
N VAL A 130 -0.33 -17.98 -2.60
CA VAL A 130 0.82 -18.63 -3.27
C VAL A 130 1.98 -18.96 -2.33
N ALA A 131 2.05 -18.31 -1.17
CA ALA A 131 3.16 -18.42 -0.23
C ALA A 131 2.73 -18.06 1.21
N GLN A 132 3.53 -18.48 2.19
CA GLN A 132 3.44 -18.00 3.58
C GLN A 132 4.35 -16.77 3.75
N MET A 133 4.06 -15.91 4.72
CA MET A 133 4.81 -14.66 4.89
C MET A 133 6.29 -14.88 5.25
N ASP A 134 6.60 -15.94 5.99
CA ASP A 134 7.98 -16.32 6.34
C ASP A 134 8.82 -16.73 5.12
N THR A 135 8.19 -17.14 4.02
CA THR A 135 8.89 -17.48 2.78
C THR A 135 9.09 -16.27 1.86
N LEU A 136 8.54 -15.10 2.17
CA LEU A 136 8.65 -13.91 1.31
C LEU A 136 10.11 -13.47 1.12
N LEU A 137 10.92 -13.46 2.19
CA LEU A 137 12.32 -13.07 2.08
C LEU A 137 13.13 -14.03 1.18
N PRO A 138 13.08 -15.37 1.37
CA PRO A 138 13.68 -16.32 0.43
C PRO A 138 13.24 -16.13 -1.03
N ILE A 139 11.94 -15.87 -1.27
CA ILE A 139 11.39 -15.61 -2.61
C ILE A 139 12.06 -14.38 -3.23
N LEU A 140 12.13 -13.27 -2.48
CA LEU A 140 12.76 -12.05 -2.94
C LEU A 140 14.24 -12.27 -3.24
N LEU A 141 14.98 -12.97 -2.38
CA LEU A 141 16.40 -13.27 -2.60
C LEU A 141 16.64 -14.07 -3.89
N ASP A 142 15.80 -15.06 -4.21
CA ASP A 142 15.88 -15.77 -5.50
C ASP A 142 15.58 -14.85 -6.68
N ALA A 143 14.55 -14.00 -6.56
CA ALA A 143 14.17 -13.07 -7.64
C ALA A 143 15.27 -12.04 -7.94
N PHE A 144 15.94 -11.54 -6.90
CA PHE A 144 17.06 -10.57 -7.00
C PHE A 144 18.39 -11.21 -7.36
N GLY A 145 18.55 -12.52 -7.20
CA GLY A 145 19.80 -13.23 -7.48
C GLY A 145 20.24 -13.08 -8.94
N ASP A 146 21.55 -13.07 -9.17
CA ASP A 146 22.08 -13.11 -10.53
C ASP A 146 21.71 -14.44 -11.20
N PRO A 147 21.59 -14.48 -12.54
CA PRO A 147 21.57 -15.74 -13.26
C PRO A 147 22.78 -16.57 -12.84
N VAL A 148 22.57 -17.83 -12.48
CA VAL A 148 23.69 -18.75 -12.27
C VAL A 148 24.46 -18.81 -13.60
N PRO A 149 25.77 -18.50 -13.61
CA PRO A 149 26.58 -18.50 -14.83
C PRO A 149 26.66 -19.87 -15.50
#